data_AF-A0A6L2Q2S4-F1
#
_entry.id   AF-A0A6L2Q2S4-F1
#
_cell.length_a   1.000
_cell.length_b   1.000
_cell.length_c   1.000
_cell.angle_alpha   90.00
_cell.angle_beta   90.00
_cell.angle_gamma   90.00
#
_symmetry.space_group_name_H-M   'P 1'
#
loop_
_entity.id
_entity.type
_entity.pdbx_description
1 polymer ?
#
loop_
_entity_poly.entity_id
_entity_poly.type
_entity_poly.pdbx_seq_one_letter_code
_entity_poly.pdbx_strand_id
1 'polypeptide(L)'
;MQSPVEVITRILHEGLTNSKQMSLMIEVLDCLDPICNVCEMGDIKTASGNEMPLVMRLLNDAMKNGLSDLQMSNFVNFVVALINHNIVDGSGFFRRCLLPALHESLSMRSWSLLLVWLETLRSVTDRTIMSSTDVRDCVLLVMLAQVLEISRWNLLTFSAGAASVCEEALTLVRRAMKTFLGTRTVEDEEVKWLRIKLDEFLSPLNKSYFSKLWTKFGREWSPGPYNGTIFLLDILQIDEVDGKVTDLFQRMDNTENSILFSLSELLPLCTATEWKIIAQKFKEVSIYVNKISPVPVHFFADAVLLLVFVIEMEGFTEDECALSCLDYCVRNLGLVLKDEIIEHINILQTEEQVKILIKVLHVLGRLPPSIKDACLIVMLNIVVELVSVVLNSGVHEKEGATGSPEMSSYVRDIATTIGVLGNGEPLQVISKKLLEYGVVAGGH
;
A
#
# COMPACT_ATOMS: atom_id res chain seq x y z
N MET A 1 29.00 41.63 -10.47
CA MET A 1 29.00 40.67 -9.34
C MET A 1 27.68 39.93 -9.39
N GLN A 2 27.68 38.60 -9.25
CA GLN A 2 26.44 37.81 -9.21
C GLN A 2 25.69 38.06 -7.91
N SER A 3 24.36 38.05 -7.94
CA SER A 3 23.58 38.24 -6.71
C SER A 3 23.67 36.99 -5.82
N PRO A 4 23.62 37.13 -4.48
CA PRO A 4 23.62 35.98 -3.56
C PRO A 4 22.50 34.98 -3.85
N VAL A 5 21.33 35.47 -4.28
CA VAL A 5 20.19 34.65 -4.71
C VAL A 5 20.54 33.80 -5.93
N GLU A 6 21.21 34.36 -6.95
CA GLU A 6 21.63 33.62 -8.14
C GLU A 6 22.64 32.52 -7.81
N VAL A 7 23.58 32.80 -6.91
CA VAL A 7 24.61 31.84 -6.49
C VAL A 7 23.96 30.67 -5.75
N ILE A 8 23.11 30.95 -4.75
CA ILE A 8 22.42 29.92 -3.97
C ILE A 8 21.47 29.11 -4.87
N THR A 9 20.74 29.77 -5.78
CA THR A 9 19.84 29.07 -6.71
C THR A 9 20.59 28.07 -7.59
N ARG A 10 21.79 28.42 -8.07
CA ARG A 10 22.64 27.50 -8.85
C ARG A 10 23.13 26.32 -8.01
N ILE A 11 23.54 26.57 -6.77
CA ILE A 11 23.99 25.51 -5.87
C ILE A 11 22.84 24.53 -5.56
N LEU A 12 21.64 25.05 -5.29
CA LEU A 12 20.44 24.22 -5.10
C LEU A 12 20.09 23.44 -6.36
N HIS A 13 20.14 24.08 -7.54
CA HIS A 13 19.86 23.42 -8.81
C HIS A 13 20.84 22.28 -9.10
N GLU A 14 22.14 22.48 -8.89
CA GLU A 14 23.15 21.43 -9.07
C GLU A 14 22.96 20.30 -8.05
N GLY A 15 22.67 20.63 -6.78
CA GLY A 15 22.38 19.64 -5.74
C GLY A 15 21.15 18.77 -6.05
N LEU A 16 20.13 19.34 -6.70
CA LEU A 16 18.92 18.62 -7.12
C LEU A 16 19.12 17.82 -8.41
N THR A 17 19.98 18.27 -9.33
CA THR A 17 20.17 17.60 -10.62
C THR A 17 21.26 16.55 -10.59
N ASN A 18 22.22 16.66 -9.67
CA ASN A 18 23.41 15.82 -9.65
C ASN A 18 23.69 15.25 -8.25
N SER A 19 23.17 14.06 -7.98
CA SER A 19 23.32 13.38 -6.68
C SER A 19 24.78 13.16 -6.28
N LYS A 20 25.72 13.07 -7.23
CA LYS A 20 27.15 12.91 -6.95
C LYS A 20 27.82 14.19 -6.45
N GLN A 21 27.26 15.35 -6.77
CA GLN A 21 27.77 16.65 -6.32
C GLN A 21 27.03 17.19 -5.10
N MET A 22 25.98 16.49 -4.65
CA MET A 22 25.16 16.91 -3.52
C MET A 22 25.97 17.26 -2.27
N SER A 23 26.91 16.40 -1.85
CA SER A 23 27.74 16.66 -0.66
C SER A 23 28.60 17.92 -0.81
N LEU A 24 29.19 18.12 -1.99
CA LEU A 24 29.98 19.32 -2.29
C LEU A 24 29.09 20.57 -2.26
N MET A 25 27.88 20.51 -2.81
CA MET A 25 26.94 21.64 -2.79
C MET A 25 26.53 22.01 -1.36
N ILE A 26 26.35 21.01 -0.48
CA ILE A 26 26.09 21.22 0.95
C ILE A 26 27.28 21.90 1.64
N GLU A 27 28.51 21.42 1.41
CA GLU A 27 29.72 22.04 1.96
C GLU A 27 29.91 23.49 1.49
N VAL A 28 29.60 23.77 0.22
CA VAL A 28 29.62 25.14 -0.32
C VAL A 28 28.57 26.01 0.36
N LEU A 29 27.35 25.51 0.58
CA LEU A 29 26.32 26.26 1.29
C LEU A 29 26.68 26.52 2.76
N ASP A 30 27.29 25.55 3.43
CA ASP A 30 27.77 25.69 4.81
C ASP A 30 28.83 26.81 4.92
N CYS A 31 29.74 26.88 3.96
CA CYS A 31 30.72 27.98 3.87
C CYS A 31 30.08 29.35 3.59
N LEU A 32 28.91 29.37 2.94
CA LEU A 32 28.18 30.58 2.57
C LEU A 32 27.10 30.98 3.59
N ASP A 33 26.86 30.17 4.63
CA ASP A 33 25.83 30.40 5.65
C ASP A 33 25.88 31.81 6.28
N PRO A 34 27.07 32.39 6.60
CA PRO A 34 27.15 33.76 7.11
C PRO A 34 26.61 34.81 6.12
N ILE A 35 26.69 34.56 4.81
CA ILE A 35 26.21 35.46 3.76
C ILE A 35 24.71 35.26 3.55
N CYS A 36 24.23 34.01 3.60
CA CYS A 36 22.81 33.67 3.54
C CYS A 36 22.02 34.41 4.63
N ASN A 37 22.51 34.38 5.87
CA ASN A 37 21.89 35.05 7.02
C ASN A 37 21.92 36.59 6.96
N VAL A 38 22.91 37.18 6.27
CA VAL A 38 23.03 38.65 6.12
C VAL A 38 22.17 39.20 4.99
N CYS A 39 21.99 38.44 3.90
CA CYS A 39 21.10 38.81 2.81
C CYS A 39 19.63 38.86 3.22
N GLU A 40 19.25 38.13 4.27
CA GLU A 40 17.93 38.19 4.88
C GLU A 40 17.64 39.55 5.53
N MET A 41 18.67 40.24 6.06
CA MET A 41 18.51 41.57 6.69
C MET A 41 18.52 42.74 5.68
N GLY A 42 19.06 42.54 4.48
CA GLY A 42 19.39 43.63 3.54
C GLY A 42 18.25 44.07 2.63
N ASP A 43 17.47 43.13 2.09
CA ASP A 43 16.58 43.40 0.95
C ASP A 43 15.08 43.12 1.18
N ILE A 44 14.66 42.67 2.37
CA ILE A 44 13.25 42.28 2.60
C ILE A 44 12.75 42.77 3.96
N LYS A 45 12.74 44.09 4.20
CA LYS A 45 11.85 44.67 5.22
C LYS A 45 10.43 44.77 4.68
N THR A 46 9.73 43.64 4.54
CA THR A 46 8.27 43.65 4.46
C THR A 46 7.71 43.40 5.83
N ALA A 47 6.91 44.33 6.34
CA ALA A 47 6.37 44.42 7.70
C ALA A 47 5.34 43.33 8.08
N SER A 48 5.61 42.08 7.73
CA SER A 48 4.86 40.89 8.14
C SER A 48 5.89 39.96 8.77
N GLY A 49 5.70 39.57 10.03
CA GLY A 49 6.63 38.71 10.80
C GLY A 49 6.75 37.26 10.29
N ASN A 50 6.83 37.08 8.97
CA ASN A 50 6.81 35.82 8.25
C ASN A 50 7.96 35.76 7.23
N GLU A 51 9.13 36.28 7.59
CA GLU A 51 10.34 36.16 6.78
C GLU A 51 10.82 34.71 6.83
N MET A 52 10.78 34.04 5.67
CA MET A 52 11.25 32.68 5.48
C MET A 52 12.70 32.69 5.00
N PRO A 53 13.60 31.87 5.58
CA PRO A 53 14.99 31.84 5.17
C PRO A 53 15.18 31.63 3.67
N LEU A 54 16.20 32.25 3.07
CA LEU A 54 16.38 32.28 1.62
C LEU A 54 16.45 30.87 1.02
N VAL A 55 17.21 29.97 1.65
CA VAL A 55 17.36 28.57 1.22
C VAL A 55 16.00 27.85 1.24
N MET A 56 15.22 28.02 2.32
CA MET A 56 13.88 27.44 2.44
C MET A 56 12.93 27.96 1.37
N ARG A 57 12.97 29.26 1.06
CA ARG A 57 12.16 29.86 0.00
C ARG A 57 12.49 29.27 -1.36
N LEU A 58 13.77 29.19 -1.69
CA LEU A 58 14.20 28.64 -2.97
C LEU A 58 13.87 27.15 -3.12
N LEU A 59 13.93 26.37 -2.03
CA LEU A 59 13.47 24.96 -2.04
C LEU A 59 11.97 24.85 -2.33
N ASN A 60 11.15 25.69 -1.70
CA ASN A 60 9.70 25.69 -1.93
C ASN A 60 9.37 26.13 -3.37
N ASP A 61 10.06 27.17 -3.86
CA ASP A 61 9.90 27.65 -5.24
C ASP A 61 10.33 26.57 -6.26
N ALA A 62 11.41 25.83 -5.98
CA ALA A 62 11.84 24.72 -6.85
C ALA A 62 10.78 23.63 -6.98
N MET A 63 10.11 23.26 -5.88
CA MET A 63 9.00 22.31 -5.90
C MET A 63 7.78 22.84 -6.65
N LYS A 64 7.44 24.13 -6.48
CA LYS A 64 6.32 24.78 -7.18
C LYS A 64 6.54 24.92 -8.68
N ASN A 65 7.79 25.11 -9.10
CA ASN A 65 8.14 25.26 -10.52
C ASN A 65 8.21 23.92 -11.28
N GLY A 66 7.94 22.80 -10.61
CA GLY A 66 7.92 21.47 -11.23
C GLY A 66 9.32 20.88 -11.36
N LEU A 67 9.63 19.91 -10.50
CA LEU A 67 10.85 19.10 -10.59
C LEU A 67 10.63 17.92 -11.54
N SER A 68 11.69 17.50 -12.24
CA SER A 68 11.71 16.20 -12.92
C SER A 68 11.74 15.04 -11.92
N ASP A 69 11.38 13.82 -12.34
CA ASP A 69 11.38 12.63 -11.47
C ASP A 69 12.74 12.39 -10.78
N LEU A 70 13.84 12.62 -11.51
CA LEU A 70 15.19 12.52 -10.94
C LEU A 70 15.42 13.59 -9.86
N GLN A 71 14.99 14.83 -10.10
CA GLN A 71 15.11 15.91 -9.12
C GLN A 71 14.21 15.69 -7.90
N MET A 72 13.01 15.13 -8.08
CA MET A 72 12.14 14.74 -6.97
C MET A 72 12.80 13.69 -6.07
N SER A 73 13.43 12.68 -6.67
CA SER A 73 14.19 11.66 -5.92
C SER A 73 15.38 12.26 -5.15
N ASN A 74 16.10 13.21 -5.76
CA ASN A 74 17.21 13.89 -5.11
C ASN A 74 16.76 14.89 -4.04
N PHE A 75 15.58 15.48 -4.18
CA PHE A 75 15.05 16.51 -3.29
C PHE A 75 15.00 16.04 -1.83
N VAL A 76 14.47 14.84 -1.59
CA VAL A 76 14.35 14.25 -0.24
C VAL A 76 15.71 14.19 0.44
N ASN A 77 16.72 13.60 -0.23
CA ASN A 77 18.07 13.46 0.30
C ASN A 77 18.73 14.82 0.51
N PHE A 78 18.50 15.77 -0.40
CA PHE A 78 19.09 17.09 -0.32
C PHE A 78 18.54 17.90 0.86
N VAL A 79 17.22 17.89 1.07
CA VAL A 79 16.59 18.54 2.23
C VAL A 79 17.10 17.94 3.54
N VAL A 80 17.18 16.62 3.62
CA VAL A 80 17.72 15.93 4.81
C VAL A 80 19.16 16.35 5.08
N ALA A 81 19.99 16.44 4.05
CA ALA A 81 21.38 16.91 4.19
C ALA A 81 21.45 18.36 4.67
N LEU A 82 20.62 19.26 4.13
CA LEU A 82 20.56 20.66 4.57
C LEU A 82 20.19 20.79 6.04
N ILE A 83 19.24 19.98 6.52
CA ILE A 83 18.83 19.97 7.93
C ILE A 83 19.94 19.39 8.82
N ASN A 84 20.57 18.27 8.42
CA ASN A 84 21.65 17.64 9.18
C ASN A 84 22.89 18.52 9.31
N HIS A 85 23.15 19.38 8.33
CA HIS A 85 24.23 20.36 8.37
C HIS A 85 23.82 21.68 9.05
N ASN A 86 22.61 21.78 9.61
CA ASN A 86 22.05 22.99 10.23
C ASN A 86 21.97 24.21 9.30
N ILE A 87 22.05 24.01 7.98
CA ILE A 87 21.84 25.07 6.98
C ILE A 87 20.36 25.45 6.91
N VAL A 88 19.48 24.49 7.19
CA VAL A 88 18.03 24.69 7.30
C VAL A 88 17.58 24.26 8.69
N ASP A 89 16.89 25.14 9.41
CA ASP A 89 16.21 24.79 10.65
C ASP A 89 15.08 23.77 10.37
N GLY A 90 15.21 22.56 10.92
CA GLY A 90 14.24 21.48 10.73
C GLY A 90 12.83 21.84 11.23
N SER A 91 12.72 22.55 12.36
CA SER A 91 11.42 23.00 12.91
C SER A 91 10.77 24.02 12.00
N GLY A 92 11.53 25.03 11.60
CA GLY A 92 11.14 26.06 10.64
C GLY A 92 10.70 25.45 9.32
N PHE A 93 11.49 24.53 8.75
CA PHE A 93 11.17 23.83 7.51
C PHE A 93 9.86 23.06 7.61
N PHE A 94 9.68 22.30 8.69
CA PHE A 94 8.47 21.54 8.90
C PHE A 94 7.23 22.45 8.92
N ARG A 95 7.28 23.52 9.74
CA ARG A 95 6.12 24.40 9.97
C ARG A 95 5.81 25.31 8.78
N ARG A 96 6.84 25.82 8.10
CA ARG A 96 6.70 26.86 7.06
C ARG A 96 6.72 26.32 5.64
N CYS A 97 7.31 25.14 5.42
CA CYS A 97 7.39 24.52 4.09
C CYS A 97 6.57 23.23 4.03
N LEU A 98 6.91 22.24 4.86
CA LEU A 98 6.38 20.88 4.72
C LEU A 98 4.87 20.80 4.98
N LEU A 99 4.37 21.29 6.12
CA LEU A 99 2.94 21.23 6.43
C LEU A 99 2.06 22.00 5.44
N PRO A 100 2.39 23.27 5.06
CA PRO A 100 1.64 23.98 4.03
C PRO A 100 1.67 23.25 2.68
N ALA A 101 2.82 22.68 2.29
CA ALA A 101 2.95 22.01 1.01
C ALA A 101 2.19 20.67 0.96
N LEU A 102 2.12 19.93 2.08
CA LEU A 102 1.23 18.77 2.21
C LEU A 102 -0.22 19.18 2.01
N HIS A 103 -0.69 20.22 2.71
CA HIS A 103 -2.07 20.70 2.60
C HIS A 103 -2.40 21.20 1.19
N GLU A 104 -1.50 21.98 0.56
CA GLU A 104 -1.65 22.49 -0.80
C GLU A 104 -1.69 21.34 -1.82
N SER A 105 -0.76 20.38 -1.72
CA SER A 105 -0.70 19.21 -2.61
C SER A 105 -1.94 18.32 -2.45
N LEU A 106 -2.43 18.16 -1.23
CA LEU A 106 -3.66 17.42 -0.93
C LEU A 106 -4.90 18.11 -1.53
N SER A 107 -4.99 19.43 -1.40
CA SER A 107 -6.09 20.24 -1.96
C SER A 107 -6.13 20.17 -3.48
N MET A 108 -4.96 20.17 -4.12
CA MET A 108 -4.82 20.03 -5.58
C MET A 108 -4.86 18.57 -6.06
N ARG A 109 -4.89 17.59 -5.16
CA ARG A 109 -4.77 16.15 -5.45
C ARG A 109 -3.55 15.81 -6.31
N SER A 110 -2.45 16.51 -6.09
CA SER A 110 -1.17 16.25 -6.77
C SER A 110 -0.45 15.10 -6.07
N TRP A 111 -0.79 13.86 -6.45
CA TRP A 111 -0.33 12.66 -5.76
C TRP A 111 1.20 12.50 -5.78
N SER A 112 1.86 12.86 -6.87
CA SER A 112 3.33 12.79 -6.99
C SER A 112 4.02 13.75 -6.03
N LEU A 113 3.59 15.02 -5.98
CA LEU A 113 4.13 16.01 -5.05
C LEU A 113 3.82 15.62 -3.60
N LEU A 114 2.58 15.18 -3.33
CA LEU A 114 2.18 14.74 -2.01
C LEU A 114 3.04 13.56 -1.53
N LEU A 115 3.33 12.59 -2.40
CA LEU A 115 4.22 11.47 -2.08
C LEU A 115 5.63 11.95 -1.74
N VAL A 116 6.24 12.85 -2.53
CA VAL A 116 7.57 13.41 -2.24
C VAL A 116 7.58 14.13 -0.88
N TRP A 117 6.52 14.86 -0.54
CA TRP A 117 6.42 15.52 0.76
C TRP A 117 6.26 14.53 1.92
N LEU A 118 5.54 13.42 1.73
CA LEU A 118 5.46 12.34 2.72
C LEU A 118 6.80 11.60 2.87
N GLU A 119 7.53 11.35 1.79
CA GLU A 119 8.87 10.74 1.84
C GLU A 119 9.89 11.67 2.53
N THR A 120 9.78 12.97 2.27
CA THR A 120 10.55 14.00 2.98
C THR A 120 10.21 13.96 4.47
N LEU A 121 8.92 13.92 4.81
CA LEU A 121 8.46 13.81 6.19
C LEU A 121 8.98 12.54 6.87
N ARG A 122 8.93 11.39 6.21
CA ARG A 122 9.48 10.13 6.73
C ARG A 122 10.96 10.26 7.06
N SER A 123 11.72 10.82 6.13
CA SER A 123 13.17 10.95 6.26
C SER A 123 13.57 11.96 7.35
N VAL A 124 12.81 13.05 7.49
CA VAL A 124 12.99 14.06 8.55
C VAL A 124 12.53 13.55 9.92
N THR A 125 11.58 12.61 9.99
CA THR A 125 11.10 12.05 11.27
C THR A 125 11.86 10.80 11.73
N ASP A 126 12.79 10.28 10.93
CA ASP A 126 13.61 9.12 11.30
C ASP A 126 14.70 9.50 12.32
N ARG A 127 14.38 9.31 13.62
CA ARG A 127 15.18 9.27 14.88
C ARG A 127 16.30 10.28 15.14
N THR A 128 16.76 11.04 14.16
CA THR A 128 17.96 11.89 14.25
C THR A 128 17.60 13.38 14.24
N ILE A 129 16.45 13.74 13.64
CA ILE A 129 16.02 15.14 13.45
C ILE A 129 14.78 15.48 14.31
N MET A 130 14.04 14.51 14.86
CA MET A 130 12.85 14.81 15.69
C MET A 130 13.16 15.65 16.94
N SER A 131 14.37 15.58 17.50
CA SER A 131 14.74 16.40 18.66
C SER A 131 14.81 17.89 18.35
N SER A 132 14.89 18.29 17.07
CA SER A 132 14.95 19.69 16.66
C SER A 132 13.62 20.24 16.14
N THR A 133 12.59 19.42 15.91
CA THR A 133 11.40 19.88 15.17
C THR A 133 10.28 20.55 15.99
N ASP A 134 10.26 20.47 17.33
CA ASP A 134 9.28 21.14 18.23
C ASP A 134 7.78 21.06 17.82
N VAL A 135 7.40 20.18 16.91
CA VAL A 135 6.03 20.08 16.39
C VAL A 135 5.25 19.17 17.31
N ARG A 136 4.01 19.58 17.63
CA ARG A 136 3.10 18.71 18.37
C ARG A 136 2.65 17.56 17.48
N ASP A 137 3.02 16.34 17.85
CA ASP A 137 2.67 15.10 17.14
C ASP A 137 1.17 15.00 16.80
N CYS A 138 0.29 15.54 17.65
CA CYS A 138 -1.16 15.54 17.41
C CYS A 138 -1.58 16.31 16.14
N VAL A 139 -0.90 17.42 15.79
CA VAL A 139 -1.20 18.19 14.57
C VAL A 139 -0.74 17.42 13.34
N LEU A 140 0.45 16.81 13.41
CA LEU A 140 0.95 15.95 12.34
C LEU A 140 0.01 14.76 12.09
N LEU A 141 -0.45 14.12 13.16
CA LEU A 141 -1.40 13.00 13.08
C LEU A 141 -2.72 13.39 12.43
N VAL A 142 -3.26 14.59 12.71
CA VAL A 142 -4.45 15.10 12.01
C VAL A 142 -4.19 15.31 10.52
N MET A 143 -3.05 15.91 10.15
CA MET A 143 -2.69 16.10 8.74
C MET A 143 -2.56 14.76 8.00
N LEU A 144 -1.86 13.79 8.60
CA LEU A 144 -1.71 12.45 8.02
C LEU A 144 -3.07 11.73 7.92
N ALA A 145 -3.96 11.90 8.89
CA ALA A 145 -5.31 11.37 8.84
C ALA A 145 -6.13 11.99 7.70
N GLN A 146 -6.00 13.29 7.47
CA GLN A 146 -6.64 13.97 6.32
C GLN A 146 -6.09 13.45 4.98
N VAL A 147 -4.76 13.24 4.90
CA VAL A 147 -4.13 12.63 3.73
C VAL A 147 -4.70 11.24 3.47
N LEU A 148 -4.81 10.40 4.50
CA LEU A 148 -5.44 9.07 4.38
C LEU A 148 -6.88 9.16 3.92
N GLU A 149 -7.69 10.03 4.52
CA GLU A 149 -9.11 10.18 4.18
C GLU A 149 -9.32 10.59 2.72
N ILE A 150 -8.51 11.52 2.21
CA ILE A 150 -8.65 12.04 0.84
C ILE A 150 -7.98 11.14 -0.21
N SER A 151 -6.91 10.43 0.15
CA SER A 151 -6.21 9.54 -0.77
C SER A 151 -6.87 8.17 -0.91
N ARG A 152 -7.77 7.79 0.02
CA ARG A 152 -8.60 6.59 -0.15
C ARG A 152 -9.50 6.74 -1.36
N TRP A 153 -9.52 5.70 -2.18
CA TRP A 153 -10.24 5.66 -3.43
C TRP A 153 -11.45 4.72 -3.31
N ASN A 154 -12.29 4.75 -4.34
CA ASN A 154 -13.25 3.70 -4.65
C ASN A 154 -13.03 3.23 -6.09
N LEU A 155 -13.89 2.32 -6.57
CA LEU A 155 -13.77 1.76 -7.92
C LEU A 155 -13.64 2.83 -9.02
N LEU A 156 -14.40 3.92 -8.92
CA LEU A 156 -14.49 4.96 -9.94
C LEU A 156 -13.53 6.14 -9.72
N THR A 157 -12.80 6.14 -8.60
CA THR A 157 -11.83 7.21 -8.27
C THR A 157 -10.40 6.71 -8.10
N PHE A 158 -10.16 5.44 -8.42
CA PHE A 158 -8.86 4.81 -8.26
C PHE A 158 -7.77 5.52 -9.07
N SER A 159 -6.61 5.69 -8.43
CA SER A 159 -5.38 6.12 -9.05
C SER A 159 -4.22 5.42 -8.35
N ALA A 160 -3.27 4.90 -9.12
CA ALA A 160 -2.05 4.29 -8.57
C ALA A 160 -1.24 5.29 -7.71
N GLY A 161 -1.28 6.58 -8.04
CA GLY A 161 -0.67 7.64 -7.25
C GLY A 161 -1.34 7.80 -5.88
N ALA A 162 -2.69 7.78 -5.84
CA ALA A 162 -3.44 7.82 -4.59
C ALA A 162 -3.17 6.60 -3.71
N ALA A 163 -3.06 5.41 -4.31
CA ALA A 163 -2.68 4.19 -3.60
C ALA A 163 -1.28 4.27 -2.98
N SER A 164 -0.32 4.82 -3.71
CA SER A 164 1.07 5.01 -3.23
C SER A 164 1.14 6.02 -2.08
N VAL A 165 0.42 7.15 -2.20
CA VAL A 165 0.28 8.14 -1.12
C VAL A 165 -0.36 7.51 0.12
N CYS A 166 -1.41 6.71 -0.06
CA CYS A 166 -2.11 6.06 1.04
C CYS A 166 -1.18 5.10 1.80
N GLU A 167 -0.41 4.28 1.08
CA GLU A 167 0.58 3.34 1.65
C GLU A 167 1.66 4.07 2.48
N GLU A 168 2.22 5.16 1.94
CA GLU A 168 3.23 5.96 2.64
C GLU A 168 2.64 6.65 3.87
N ALA A 169 1.43 7.22 3.75
CA ALA A 169 0.73 7.85 4.86
C ALA A 169 0.38 6.84 5.97
N LEU A 170 -0.06 5.62 5.64
CA LEU A 170 -0.31 4.56 6.64
C LEU A 170 0.97 4.25 7.41
N THR A 171 2.10 4.14 6.72
CA THR A 171 3.41 3.88 7.34
C THR A 171 3.80 4.98 8.33
N LEU A 172 3.64 6.24 7.93
CA LEU A 172 3.88 7.41 8.79
C LEU A 172 2.93 7.45 10.00
N VAL A 173 1.63 7.20 9.79
CA VAL A 173 0.65 7.16 10.88
C VAL A 173 0.99 6.10 11.92
N ARG A 174 1.34 4.87 11.52
CA ARG A 174 1.75 3.83 12.48
C ARG A 174 2.92 4.29 13.35
N ARG A 175 3.93 4.92 12.74
CA ARG A 175 5.13 5.41 13.43
C ARG A 175 4.82 6.57 14.37
N ALA A 176 4.09 7.58 13.89
CA ALA A 176 3.71 8.75 14.66
C ALA A 176 2.77 8.39 15.82
N MET A 177 1.76 7.55 15.58
CA MET A 177 0.84 7.05 16.62
C MET A 177 1.58 6.26 17.69
N LYS A 178 2.50 5.38 17.29
CA LYS A 178 3.30 4.59 18.25
C LYS A 178 4.10 5.48 19.18
N THR A 179 4.68 6.55 18.65
CA THR A 179 5.48 7.52 19.43
C THR A 179 4.56 8.33 20.34
N PHE A 180 3.53 8.95 19.78
CA PHE A 180 2.59 9.81 20.50
C PHE A 180 1.89 9.08 21.65
N LEU A 181 1.26 7.93 21.38
CA LEU A 181 0.54 7.15 22.40
C LEU A 181 1.50 6.44 23.37
N GLY A 182 2.74 6.16 22.96
CA GLY A 182 3.76 5.57 23.83
C GLY A 182 4.28 6.53 24.89
N THR A 183 4.18 7.84 24.68
CA THR A 183 4.70 8.87 25.60
C THR A 183 3.62 9.63 26.38
N ARG A 184 2.34 9.38 26.09
CA ARG A 184 1.19 10.12 26.64
C ARG A 184 0.25 9.19 27.38
N THR A 185 -0.66 9.69 28.21
CA THR A 185 -1.71 8.89 28.87
C THR A 185 -3.11 9.23 28.32
N VAL A 186 -4.16 8.57 28.81
CA VAL A 186 -5.55 8.81 28.34
C VAL A 186 -6.09 10.14 28.88
N GLU A 187 -5.57 10.60 30.01
CA GLU A 187 -5.97 11.82 30.69
C GLU A 187 -5.44 13.08 29.99
N ASP A 188 -4.41 12.95 29.15
CA ASP A 188 -3.78 14.06 28.43
C ASP A 188 -4.77 14.76 27.49
N GLU A 189 -4.85 16.09 27.61
CA GLU A 189 -5.74 16.92 26.78
C GLU A 189 -5.44 16.78 25.28
N GLU A 190 -4.17 16.59 24.90
CA GLU A 190 -3.78 16.37 23.50
C GLU A 190 -4.34 15.05 22.93
N VAL A 191 -4.41 14.01 23.76
CA VAL A 191 -4.94 12.70 23.39
C VAL A 191 -6.47 12.78 23.21
N LYS A 192 -7.16 13.46 24.13
CA LYS A 192 -8.61 13.71 24.01
C LYS A 192 -8.93 14.56 22.79
N TRP A 193 -8.17 15.64 22.59
CA TRP A 193 -8.33 16.54 21.46
C TRP A 193 -8.13 15.82 20.13
N LEU A 194 -7.06 15.02 20.01
CA LEU A 194 -6.80 14.24 18.80
C LEU A 194 -7.96 13.29 18.49
N ARG A 195 -8.44 12.54 19.50
CA ARG A 195 -9.58 11.62 19.31
C ARG A 195 -10.82 12.36 18.81
N ILE A 196 -11.18 13.48 19.45
CA ILE A 196 -12.32 14.31 19.03
C ILE A 196 -12.14 14.77 17.58
N LYS A 197 -10.94 15.24 17.22
CA LYS A 197 -10.67 15.70 15.85
C LYS A 197 -10.75 14.60 14.82
N LEU A 198 -10.22 13.41 15.10
CA LEU A 198 -10.32 12.29 14.18
C LEU A 198 -11.78 11.78 14.06
N ASP A 199 -12.55 11.83 15.15
CA ASP A 199 -13.97 11.47 15.14
C ASP A 199 -14.84 12.36 14.24
N GLU A 200 -14.46 13.63 14.03
CA GLU A 200 -15.22 14.61 13.24
C GLU A 200 -15.25 14.29 11.74
N PHE A 201 -14.21 13.66 11.19
CA PHE A 201 -14.05 13.57 9.72
C PHE A 201 -13.64 12.20 9.16
N LEU A 202 -13.17 11.25 9.99
CA LEU A 202 -12.74 9.96 9.45
C LEU A 202 -13.91 9.09 9.00
N SER A 203 -13.78 8.52 7.80
CA SER A 203 -14.64 7.42 7.32
C SER A 203 -14.56 6.20 8.25
N PRO A 204 -15.57 5.31 8.23
CA PRO A 204 -15.54 4.09 9.04
C PRO A 204 -14.29 3.23 8.84
N LEU A 205 -13.77 3.15 7.61
CA LEU A 205 -12.55 2.42 7.25
C LEU A 205 -11.34 2.95 8.02
N ASN A 206 -11.04 4.24 7.86
CA ASN A 206 -9.91 4.86 8.53
C ASN A 206 -10.13 4.93 10.04
N LYS A 207 -11.37 5.08 10.50
CA LYS A 207 -11.70 5.07 11.93
C LYS A 207 -11.40 3.72 12.59
N SER A 208 -11.72 2.61 11.94
CA SER A 208 -11.33 1.26 12.41
C SER A 208 -9.81 1.15 12.52
N TYR A 209 -9.08 1.60 11.49
CA TYR A 209 -7.62 1.64 11.51
C TYR A 209 -7.02 2.41 12.68
N PHE A 210 -7.48 3.65 12.88
CA PHE A 210 -7.01 4.51 13.96
C PHE A 210 -7.44 4.03 15.35
N SER A 211 -8.67 3.53 15.48
CA SER A 211 -9.20 2.87 16.69
C SER A 211 -8.25 1.77 17.15
N LYS A 212 -7.73 0.98 16.22
CA LYS A 212 -6.87 -0.12 16.60
C LYS A 212 -5.49 0.29 17.04
N LEU A 213 -4.88 1.23 16.33
CA LEU A 213 -3.64 1.83 16.81
C LEU A 213 -3.80 2.38 18.24
N TRP A 214 -5.01 2.85 18.59
CA TRP A 214 -5.39 3.25 19.94
C TRP A 214 -5.44 2.07 20.92
N THR A 215 -6.13 0.99 20.56
CA THR A 215 -6.31 -0.18 21.44
C THR A 215 -5.03 -0.93 21.75
N LYS A 216 -4.02 -0.89 20.86
CA LYS A 216 -2.66 -1.44 21.16
C LYS A 216 -2.02 -0.81 22.40
N PHE A 217 -2.45 0.38 22.80
CA PHE A 217 -1.98 1.08 24.00
C PHE A 217 -2.96 0.94 25.18
N GLY A 218 -3.84 -0.06 25.16
CA GLY A 218 -4.82 -0.32 26.22
C GLY A 218 -5.96 0.70 26.27
N ARG A 219 -6.25 1.39 25.15
CA ARG A 219 -7.22 2.49 25.10
C ARG A 219 -8.39 2.14 24.19
N GLU A 220 -9.61 2.33 24.67
CA GLU A 220 -10.79 2.07 23.86
C GLU A 220 -11.16 3.29 22.99
N TRP A 221 -11.43 3.02 21.71
CA TRP A 221 -12.06 3.94 20.78
C TRP A 221 -12.91 3.11 19.84
N SER A 222 -14.24 3.20 19.92
CA SER A 222 -15.10 2.39 19.05
C SER A 222 -15.21 3.04 17.67
N PRO A 223 -14.94 2.34 16.56
CA PRO A 223 -15.54 2.71 15.30
C PRO A 223 -17.07 2.60 15.46
N GLY A 224 -17.83 3.41 14.73
CA GLY A 224 -19.30 3.41 14.75
C GLY A 224 -19.92 2.06 14.34
N PRO A 225 -21.25 1.97 14.14
CA PRO A 225 -21.97 0.70 14.19
C PRO A 225 -21.38 -0.36 13.25
N TYR A 226 -21.18 -1.57 13.80
CA TYR A 226 -20.57 -2.70 13.12
C TYR A 226 -21.42 -3.19 11.94
N ASN A 227 -20.82 -3.32 10.76
CA ASN A 227 -21.35 -4.05 9.60
C ASN A 227 -20.32 -5.12 9.15
N GLY A 228 -20.65 -5.95 8.16
CA GLY A 228 -19.77 -7.04 7.68
C GLY A 228 -18.40 -6.55 7.19
N THR A 229 -18.35 -5.38 6.56
CA THR A 229 -17.11 -4.73 6.11
C THR A 229 -16.25 -4.26 7.30
N ILE A 230 -16.86 -3.64 8.31
CA ILE A 230 -16.20 -3.23 9.57
C ILE A 230 -15.73 -4.46 10.34
N PHE A 231 -16.49 -5.55 10.33
CA PHE A 231 -16.08 -6.82 10.93
C PHE A 231 -14.82 -7.37 10.27
N LEU A 232 -14.79 -7.45 8.93
CA LEU A 232 -13.57 -7.88 8.23
C LEU A 232 -12.41 -6.94 8.53
N LEU A 233 -12.62 -5.63 8.49
CA LEU A 233 -11.61 -4.63 8.85
C LEU A 233 -11.05 -4.81 10.26
N ASP A 234 -11.93 -5.08 11.21
CA ASP A 234 -11.53 -5.35 12.59
C ASP A 234 -10.73 -6.65 12.66
N ILE A 235 -11.06 -7.68 11.87
CA ILE A 235 -10.28 -8.90 11.75
C ILE A 235 -8.86 -8.64 11.24
N LEU A 236 -8.71 -7.84 10.17
CA LEU A 236 -7.41 -7.64 9.48
C LEU A 236 -6.36 -7.05 10.40
N GLN A 237 -6.79 -6.37 11.43
CA GLN A 237 -5.88 -5.57 12.20
C GLN A 237 -5.52 -6.28 13.53
N ILE A 238 -6.13 -7.44 13.86
CA ILE A 238 -5.98 -8.12 15.16
C ILE A 238 -4.52 -8.53 15.39
N ASP A 239 -3.94 -8.16 16.54
CA ASP A 239 -2.56 -8.58 16.86
C ASP A 239 -2.47 -10.05 17.26
N GLU A 240 -3.45 -10.57 18.02
CA GLU A 240 -3.55 -11.98 18.41
C GLU A 240 -4.98 -12.51 18.21
N VAL A 241 -5.14 -13.60 17.46
CA VAL A 241 -6.43 -14.26 17.28
C VAL A 241 -6.89 -14.82 18.63
N ASP A 242 -7.98 -14.28 19.16
CA ASP A 242 -8.56 -14.70 20.44
C ASP A 242 -9.87 -15.51 20.28
N GLY A 243 -10.41 -15.98 21.39
CA GLY A 243 -11.68 -16.72 21.41
C GLY A 243 -12.88 -15.91 20.92
N LYS A 244 -12.89 -14.58 21.08
CA LYS A 244 -14.01 -13.72 20.64
C LYS A 244 -14.08 -13.64 19.12
N VAL A 245 -12.94 -13.57 18.47
CA VAL A 245 -12.85 -13.54 17.00
C VAL A 245 -13.37 -14.85 16.42
N THR A 246 -12.97 -15.96 17.05
CA THR A 246 -13.42 -17.31 16.67
C THR A 246 -14.93 -17.47 16.85
N ASP A 247 -15.48 -17.01 17.98
CA ASP A 247 -16.92 -17.02 18.26
C ASP A 247 -17.70 -16.15 17.25
N LEU A 248 -17.13 -15.02 16.82
CA LEU A 248 -17.75 -14.17 15.80
C LEU A 248 -17.75 -14.81 14.41
N PHE A 249 -16.64 -15.45 14.01
CA PHE A 249 -16.56 -16.22 12.77
C PHE A 249 -17.55 -17.39 12.75
N GLN A 250 -17.74 -18.08 13.88
CA GLN A 250 -18.66 -19.23 13.97
C GLN A 250 -20.14 -18.84 14.02
N ARG A 251 -20.48 -17.62 14.45
CA ARG A 251 -21.87 -17.14 14.59
C ARG A 251 -22.50 -16.61 13.30
N MET A 252 -21.75 -16.48 12.22
CA MET A 252 -22.29 -16.03 10.94
C MET A 252 -22.92 -17.22 10.19
N ASP A 253 -24.25 -17.26 10.14
CA ASP A 253 -25.01 -18.12 9.22
C ASP A 253 -24.62 -17.78 7.76
N ASN A 254 -24.35 -18.79 6.91
CA ASN A 254 -23.78 -18.60 5.55
C ASN A 254 -22.45 -17.83 5.52
N THR A 255 -21.53 -18.23 6.40
CA THR A 255 -20.21 -17.61 6.66
C THR A 255 -19.42 -17.29 5.40
N GLU A 256 -19.34 -18.21 4.44
CA GLU A 256 -18.54 -18.03 3.21
C GLU A 256 -19.05 -16.89 2.34
N ASN A 257 -20.36 -16.84 2.04
CA ASN A 257 -20.92 -15.83 1.15
C ASN A 257 -20.84 -14.42 1.76
N SER A 258 -21.03 -14.29 3.07
CA SER A 258 -20.95 -13.00 3.73
C SER A 258 -19.51 -12.48 3.84
N ILE A 259 -18.54 -13.38 4.08
CA ILE A 259 -17.10 -13.07 4.02
C ILE A 259 -16.71 -12.66 2.61
N LEU A 260 -17.13 -13.44 1.61
CA LEU A 260 -16.80 -13.20 0.21
C LEU A 260 -17.33 -11.85 -0.27
N PHE A 261 -18.60 -11.55 0.01
CA PHE A 261 -19.19 -10.26 -0.36
C PHE A 261 -18.46 -9.10 0.32
N SER A 262 -18.21 -9.21 1.62
CA SER A 262 -17.50 -8.18 2.37
C SER A 262 -16.05 -7.99 1.87
N LEU A 263 -15.37 -9.07 1.45
CA LEU A 263 -14.05 -8.99 0.81
C LEU A 263 -14.11 -8.31 -0.55
N SER A 264 -15.14 -8.59 -1.36
CA SER A 264 -15.32 -7.97 -2.67
C SER A 264 -15.55 -6.45 -2.60
N GLU A 265 -16.18 -5.96 -1.53
CA GLU A 265 -16.32 -4.52 -1.27
C GLU A 265 -15.04 -3.89 -0.69
N LEU A 266 -14.33 -4.65 0.16
CA LEU A 266 -13.21 -4.12 0.92
C LEU A 266 -11.89 -4.10 0.14
N LEU A 267 -11.55 -5.21 -0.52
CA LEU A 267 -10.26 -5.38 -1.21
C LEU A 267 -9.97 -4.29 -2.25
N PRO A 268 -10.95 -3.80 -3.03
CA PRO A 268 -10.74 -2.68 -3.94
C PRO A 268 -10.39 -1.37 -3.26
N LEU A 269 -10.56 -1.23 -1.95
CA LEU A 269 -10.26 -0.02 -1.16
C LEU A 269 -8.91 -0.13 -0.41
N CYS A 270 -8.25 -1.29 -0.50
CA CYS A 270 -7.07 -1.62 0.30
C CYS A 270 -5.75 -1.36 -0.44
N THR A 271 -4.77 -0.89 0.31
CA THR A 271 -3.36 -0.80 -0.12
C THR A 271 -2.73 -2.19 -0.26
N ALA A 272 -1.60 -2.30 -0.96
CA ALA A 272 -0.92 -3.58 -1.16
C ALA A 272 -0.49 -4.21 0.18
N THR A 273 -0.03 -3.40 1.14
CA THR A 273 0.28 -3.90 2.48
C THR A 273 -0.96 -4.39 3.22
N GLU A 274 -2.09 -3.71 3.08
CA GLU A 274 -3.35 -4.18 3.67
C GLU A 274 -3.80 -5.50 3.07
N TRP A 275 -3.69 -5.70 1.75
CA TRP A 275 -3.94 -6.99 1.10
C TRP A 275 -3.13 -8.12 1.74
N LYS A 276 -1.83 -7.91 1.97
CA LYS A 276 -0.96 -8.90 2.63
C LYS A 276 -1.39 -9.17 4.08
N ILE A 277 -1.65 -8.11 4.84
CA ILE A 277 -2.12 -8.23 6.23
C ILE A 277 -3.43 -9.01 6.30
N ILE A 278 -4.38 -8.74 5.38
CA ILE A 278 -5.65 -9.48 5.28
C ILE A 278 -5.36 -10.96 5.10
N ALA A 279 -4.54 -11.29 4.10
CA ALA A 279 -4.24 -12.67 3.76
C ALA A 279 -3.59 -13.42 4.92
N GLN A 280 -2.60 -12.79 5.57
CA GLN A 280 -1.92 -13.35 6.74
C GLN A 280 -2.89 -13.59 7.90
N LYS A 281 -3.79 -12.64 8.18
CA LYS A 281 -4.74 -12.78 9.30
C LYS A 281 -5.83 -13.81 9.02
N PHE A 282 -6.33 -13.86 7.80
CA PHE A 282 -7.23 -14.93 7.36
C PHE A 282 -6.58 -16.30 7.50
N LYS A 283 -5.29 -16.42 7.17
CA LYS A 283 -4.50 -17.63 7.40
C LYS A 283 -4.44 -17.99 8.87
N GLU A 284 -4.05 -17.07 9.74
CA GLU A 284 -3.98 -17.30 11.20
C GLU A 284 -5.33 -17.75 11.78
N VAL A 285 -6.43 -17.08 11.42
CA VAL A 285 -7.79 -17.44 11.85
C VAL A 285 -8.19 -18.82 11.31
N SER A 286 -7.92 -19.11 10.04
CA SER A 286 -8.27 -20.40 9.43
C SER A 286 -7.61 -21.60 10.13
N ILE A 287 -6.33 -21.44 10.50
CA ILE A 287 -5.57 -22.45 11.25
C ILE A 287 -6.18 -22.66 12.64
N TYR A 288 -6.59 -21.57 13.31
CA TYR A 288 -7.14 -21.62 14.66
C TYR A 288 -8.54 -22.26 14.70
N VAL A 289 -9.43 -21.92 13.75
CA VAL A 289 -10.82 -22.40 13.72
C VAL A 289 -10.91 -23.85 13.23
N ASN A 290 -10.25 -24.19 12.13
CA ASN A 290 -10.45 -25.47 11.44
C ASN A 290 -9.35 -26.51 11.68
N LYS A 291 -8.30 -26.18 12.44
CA LYS A 291 -7.13 -27.03 12.81
C LYS A 291 -6.38 -27.75 11.68
N ILE A 292 -6.87 -27.76 10.44
CA ILE A 292 -6.32 -28.54 9.31
C ILE A 292 -6.44 -27.80 7.96
N SER A 293 -7.32 -26.81 7.79
CA SER A 293 -7.51 -26.14 6.49
C SER A 293 -6.71 -24.82 6.40
N PRO A 294 -5.72 -24.72 5.50
CA PRO A 294 -5.00 -23.48 5.23
C PRO A 294 -5.85 -22.59 4.32
N VAL A 295 -6.02 -21.33 4.74
CA VAL A 295 -6.39 -20.13 3.96
C VAL A 295 -7.42 -20.34 2.83
N PRO A 296 -8.65 -19.81 2.95
CA PRO A 296 -9.56 -19.76 1.82
C PRO A 296 -9.15 -18.66 0.84
N VAL A 297 -7.97 -18.80 0.24
CA VAL A 297 -7.39 -17.94 -0.81
C VAL A 297 -8.36 -17.81 -1.96
N HIS A 298 -9.09 -18.88 -2.24
CA HIS A 298 -10.14 -18.87 -3.23
C HIS A 298 -11.15 -17.74 -2.98
N PHE A 299 -11.34 -17.25 -1.75
CA PHE A 299 -12.13 -16.04 -1.47
C PHE A 299 -11.52 -14.75 -2.03
N PHE A 300 -10.20 -14.61 -2.09
CA PHE A 300 -9.57 -13.45 -2.74
C PHE A 300 -9.78 -13.50 -4.25
N ALA A 301 -9.58 -14.68 -4.86
CA ALA A 301 -9.84 -14.87 -6.28
C ALA A 301 -11.34 -14.68 -6.60
N ASP A 302 -12.23 -15.21 -5.77
CA ASP A 302 -13.68 -15.04 -5.90
C ASP A 302 -14.12 -13.59 -5.68
N ALA A 303 -13.49 -12.86 -4.75
CA ALA A 303 -13.77 -11.44 -4.55
C ALA A 303 -13.36 -10.61 -5.78
N VAL A 304 -12.22 -10.93 -6.39
CA VAL A 304 -11.80 -10.30 -7.66
C VAL A 304 -12.74 -10.71 -8.81
N LEU A 305 -13.23 -11.95 -8.87
CA LEU A 305 -14.24 -12.36 -9.85
C LEU A 305 -15.56 -11.62 -9.70
N LEU A 306 -16.01 -11.40 -8.46
CA LEU A 306 -17.18 -10.57 -8.19
C LEU A 306 -16.96 -9.13 -8.65
N LEU A 307 -15.76 -8.58 -8.46
CA LEU A 307 -15.41 -7.26 -8.98
C LEU A 307 -15.49 -7.21 -10.50
N VAL A 308 -14.95 -8.22 -11.20
CA VAL A 308 -15.07 -8.34 -12.66
C VAL A 308 -16.54 -8.37 -13.08
N PHE A 309 -17.37 -9.18 -12.40
CA PHE A 309 -18.79 -9.27 -12.65
C PHE A 309 -19.51 -7.94 -12.46
N VAL A 310 -19.20 -7.19 -11.39
CA VAL A 310 -19.76 -5.85 -11.15
C VAL A 310 -19.37 -4.88 -12.26
N ILE A 311 -18.11 -4.87 -12.69
CA ILE A 311 -17.62 -4.02 -13.79
C ILE A 311 -18.39 -4.33 -15.09
N GLU A 312 -18.62 -5.60 -15.39
CA GLU A 312 -19.40 -6.01 -16.58
C GLU A 312 -20.87 -5.62 -16.47
N MET A 313 -21.49 -5.88 -15.32
CA MET A 313 -22.92 -5.63 -15.07
C MET A 313 -23.26 -4.14 -15.10
N GLU A 314 -22.41 -3.30 -14.50
CA GLU A 314 -22.60 -1.85 -14.45
C GLU A 314 -22.09 -1.14 -15.72
N GLY A 315 -21.50 -1.87 -16.66
CA GLY A 315 -21.01 -1.32 -17.93
C GLY A 315 -19.73 -0.48 -17.81
N PHE A 316 -18.92 -0.71 -16.77
CA PHE A 316 -17.64 -0.02 -16.54
C PHE A 316 -16.47 -0.65 -17.30
N THR A 317 -16.73 -1.47 -18.31
CA THR A 317 -15.71 -2.19 -19.09
C THR A 317 -14.78 -1.28 -19.90
N GLU A 318 -15.12 0.00 -20.06
CA GLU A 318 -14.31 1.03 -20.73
C GLU A 318 -13.86 2.15 -19.77
N ASP A 319 -14.26 2.10 -18.50
CA ASP A 319 -13.91 3.13 -17.52
C ASP A 319 -12.46 2.95 -17.03
N GLU A 320 -11.61 3.94 -17.29
CA GLU A 320 -10.17 3.86 -17.00
C GLU A 320 -9.89 3.68 -15.50
N CYS A 321 -10.68 4.31 -14.61
CA CYS A 321 -10.51 4.18 -13.17
C CYS A 321 -10.88 2.77 -12.71
N ALA A 322 -12.02 2.26 -13.15
CA ALA A 322 -12.50 0.92 -12.78
C ALA A 322 -11.55 -0.17 -13.28
N LEU A 323 -11.09 -0.06 -14.53
CA LEU A 323 -10.12 -0.99 -15.11
C LEU A 323 -8.76 -0.92 -14.41
N SER A 324 -8.28 0.28 -14.07
CA SER A 324 -7.04 0.45 -13.32
C SER A 324 -7.15 -0.13 -11.90
N CYS A 325 -8.31 0.03 -11.25
CA CYS A 325 -8.59 -0.57 -9.95
C CYS A 325 -8.60 -2.10 -10.03
N LEU A 326 -9.20 -2.66 -11.09
CA LEU A 326 -9.20 -4.11 -11.33
C LEU A 326 -7.78 -4.64 -11.60
N ASP A 327 -7.00 -3.98 -12.45
CA ASP A 327 -5.59 -4.32 -12.70
C ASP A 327 -4.80 -4.30 -11.37
N TYR A 328 -4.99 -3.27 -10.55
CA TYR A 328 -4.37 -3.16 -9.23
C TYR A 328 -4.79 -4.31 -8.29
N CYS A 329 -6.07 -4.67 -8.23
CA CYS A 329 -6.57 -5.81 -7.46
C CYS A 329 -5.97 -7.14 -7.93
N VAL A 330 -5.84 -7.36 -9.25
CA VAL A 330 -5.23 -8.56 -9.82
C VAL A 330 -3.74 -8.65 -9.47
N ARG A 331 -3.00 -7.52 -9.54
CA ARG A 331 -1.60 -7.46 -9.12
C ARG A 331 -1.43 -7.79 -7.64
N ASN A 332 -2.30 -7.26 -6.78
CA ASN A 332 -2.27 -7.55 -5.35
C ASN A 332 -2.66 -8.99 -5.04
N LEU A 333 -3.63 -9.56 -5.76
CA LEU A 333 -3.91 -11.00 -5.70
C LEU A 333 -2.63 -11.79 -6.03
N GLY A 334 -1.91 -11.41 -7.08
CA GLY A 334 -0.63 -12.03 -7.42
C GLY A 334 0.40 -11.97 -6.29
N LEU A 335 0.54 -10.82 -5.63
CA LEU A 335 1.43 -10.68 -4.48
C LEU A 335 1.03 -11.57 -3.31
N VAL A 336 -0.28 -11.64 -2.99
CA VAL A 336 -0.79 -12.54 -1.95
C VAL A 336 -0.53 -14.01 -2.31
N LEU A 337 -0.77 -14.40 -3.57
CA LEU A 337 -0.51 -15.77 -4.02
C LEU A 337 0.97 -16.14 -3.89
N LYS A 338 1.85 -15.23 -4.29
CA LYS A 338 3.29 -15.43 -4.23
C LYS A 338 3.80 -15.53 -2.79
N ASP A 339 3.45 -14.55 -1.96
CA ASP A 339 4.07 -14.41 -0.64
C ASP A 339 3.43 -15.33 0.41
N GLU A 340 2.10 -15.54 0.37
CA GLU A 340 1.41 -16.28 1.45
C GLU A 340 1.14 -17.74 1.12
N ILE A 341 1.04 -18.08 -0.17
CA ILE A 341 0.49 -19.37 -0.61
C ILE A 341 1.56 -20.25 -1.23
N ILE A 342 2.29 -19.77 -2.22
CA ILE A 342 3.30 -20.59 -2.91
C ILE A 342 4.32 -21.17 -1.91
N GLU A 343 4.66 -20.43 -0.86
CA GLU A 343 5.54 -20.95 0.20
C GLU A 343 4.93 -22.11 1.02
N HIS A 344 3.60 -22.22 1.08
CA HIS A 344 2.87 -23.12 1.96
C HIS A 344 1.94 -24.10 1.23
N ILE A 345 1.84 -24.00 -0.10
CA ILE A 345 0.85 -24.71 -0.90
C ILE A 345 1.07 -26.22 -0.89
N ASN A 346 2.30 -26.68 -0.71
CA ASN A 346 2.62 -28.11 -0.62
C ASN A 346 1.99 -28.77 0.63
N ILE A 347 1.52 -27.99 1.60
CA ILE A 347 0.84 -28.47 2.82
C ILE A 347 -0.66 -28.65 2.58
N LEU A 348 -1.22 -28.02 1.53
CA LEU A 348 -2.64 -28.13 1.17
C LEU A 348 -2.97 -29.49 0.56
N GLN A 349 -4.21 -29.95 0.76
CA GLN A 349 -4.75 -31.09 0.02
C GLN A 349 -4.83 -30.76 -1.48
N THR A 350 -4.59 -31.77 -2.32
CA THR A 350 -4.55 -31.62 -3.79
C THR A 350 -5.82 -30.96 -4.34
N GLU A 351 -7.01 -31.30 -3.82
CA GLU A 351 -8.29 -30.67 -4.22
C GLU A 351 -8.30 -29.14 -4.04
N GLU A 352 -7.81 -28.66 -2.89
CA GLU A 352 -7.75 -27.22 -2.59
C GLU A 352 -6.70 -26.51 -3.46
N GLN A 353 -5.55 -27.14 -3.71
CA GLN A 353 -4.54 -26.60 -4.63
C GLN A 353 -5.14 -26.41 -6.04
N VAL A 354 -5.88 -27.41 -6.53
CA VAL A 354 -6.57 -27.35 -7.83
C VAL A 354 -7.66 -26.27 -7.83
N LYS A 355 -8.46 -26.18 -6.76
CA LYS A 355 -9.50 -25.15 -6.62
C LYS A 355 -8.92 -23.75 -6.71
N ILE A 356 -7.81 -23.47 -6.01
CA ILE A 356 -7.12 -22.16 -6.09
C ILE A 356 -6.67 -21.89 -7.52
N LEU A 357 -6.00 -22.84 -8.17
CA LEU A 357 -5.52 -22.69 -9.54
C LEU A 357 -6.67 -22.41 -10.52
N ILE A 358 -7.77 -23.15 -10.46
CA ILE A 358 -8.95 -22.95 -11.32
C ILE A 358 -9.52 -21.55 -11.12
N LYS A 359 -9.68 -21.09 -9.87
CA LYS A 359 -10.21 -19.75 -9.58
C LYS A 359 -9.31 -18.64 -10.13
N VAL A 360 -7.99 -18.77 -9.97
CA VAL A 360 -7.02 -17.81 -10.54
C VAL A 360 -7.07 -17.80 -12.06
N LEU A 361 -7.11 -18.97 -12.70
CA LEU A 361 -7.25 -19.06 -14.16
C LEU A 361 -8.59 -18.46 -14.63
N HIS A 362 -9.67 -18.63 -13.86
CA HIS A 362 -10.96 -18.03 -14.17
C HIS A 362 -10.92 -16.50 -14.08
N VAL A 363 -10.26 -15.92 -13.05
CA VAL A 363 -10.01 -14.47 -12.96
C VAL A 363 -9.35 -14.00 -14.25
N LEU A 364 -8.22 -14.60 -14.61
CA LEU A 364 -7.44 -14.22 -15.78
C LEU A 364 -8.19 -14.39 -17.11
N GLY A 365 -9.04 -15.42 -17.19
CA GLY A 365 -9.87 -15.69 -18.36
C GLY A 365 -10.96 -14.64 -18.58
N ARG A 366 -11.48 -14.05 -17.49
CA ARG A 366 -12.61 -13.10 -17.48
C ARG A 366 -12.17 -11.63 -17.50
N LEU A 367 -10.87 -11.33 -17.48
CA LEU A 367 -10.39 -9.94 -17.52
C LEU A 367 -10.79 -9.23 -18.82
N PRO A 368 -11.15 -7.93 -18.75
CA PRO A 368 -11.35 -7.10 -19.92
C PRO A 368 -10.11 -7.09 -20.84
N PRO A 369 -10.29 -7.07 -22.18
CA PRO A 369 -9.17 -7.12 -23.12
C PRO A 369 -8.10 -6.05 -22.90
N SER A 370 -8.51 -4.85 -22.46
CA SER A 370 -7.64 -3.69 -22.22
C SER A 370 -6.56 -3.92 -21.16
N ILE A 371 -6.83 -4.76 -20.16
CA ILE A 371 -5.89 -5.06 -19.06
C ILE A 371 -5.38 -6.50 -19.07
N LYS A 372 -6.01 -7.38 -19.86
CA LYS A 372 -5.77 -8.83 -19.84
C LYS A 372 -4.29 -9.18 -20.05
N ASP A 373 -3.65 -8.63 -21.09
CA ASP A 373 -2.26 -8.98 -21.41
C ASP A 373 -1.27 -8.53 -20.32
N ALA A 374 -1.44 -7.32 -19.81
CA ALA A 374 -0.59 -6.79 -18.74
C ALA A 374 -0.72 -7.62 -17.45
N CYS A 375 -1.96 -7.96 -17.05
CA CYS A 375 -2.23 -8.84 -15.92
C CYS A 375 -1.68 -10.25 -16.11
N LEU A 376 -1.85 -10.82 -17.31
CA LEU A 376 -1.33 -12.15 -17.64
C LEU A 376 0.18 -12.23 -17.51
N ILE A 377 0.91 -11.21 -17.99
CA ILE A 377 2.38 -11.16 -17.87
C ILE A 377 2.81 -11.17 -16.41
N VAL A 378 2.17 -10.36 -15.56
CA VAL A 378 2.48 -10.28 -14.13
C VAL A 378 2.18 -11.59 -13.41
N MET A 379 1.07 -12.23 -13.78
CA MET A 379 0.58 -13.46 -13.13
C MET A 379 1.21 -14.73 -13.69
N LEU A 380 1.90 -14.67 -14.84
CA LEU A 380 2.41 -15.85 -15.53
C LEU A 380 3.33 -16.69 -14.66
N ASN A 381 4.30 -16.07 -13.98
CA ASN A 381 5.24 -16.80 -13.13
C ASN A 381 4.52 -17.50 -11.98
N ILE A 382 3.54 -16.82 -11.38
CA ILE A 382 2.72 -17.35 -10.27
C ILE A 382 1.90 -18.55 -10.77
N VAL A 383 1.23 -18.43 -11.92
CA VAL A 383 0.44 -19.51 -12.50
C VAL A 383 1.32 -20.71 -12.86
N VAL A 384 2.49 -20.48 -13.47
CA VAL A 384 3.44 -21.56 -13.81
C VAL A 384 3.90 -22.31 -12.56
N GLU A 385 4.17 -21.58 -11.48
CA GLU A 385 4.58 -22.16 -10.20
C GLU A 385 3.44 -22.95 -9.55
N LEU A 386 2.22 -22.39 -9.50
CA LEU A 386 1.02 -23.09 -9.02
C LEU A 386 0.74 -24.38 -9.81
N VAL A 387 0.83 -24.32 -11.15
CA VAL A 387 0.67 -25.51 -12.01
C VAL A 387 1.71 -26.57 -11.67
N SER A 388 2.97 -26.16 -11.50
CA SER A 388 4.06 -27.10 -11.19
C SER A 388 3.85 -27.78 -9.84
N VAL A 389 3.44 -27.03 -8.83
CA VAL A 389 3.07 -27.55 -7.50
C VAL A 389 1.94 -28.57 -7.60
N VAL A 390 0.81 -28.18 -8.19
CA VAL A 390 -0.40 -29.02 -8.28
C VAL A 390 -0.08 -30.36 -8.96
N LEU A 391 0.72 -30.32 -10.03
CA LEU A 391 1.08 -31.51 -10.77
C LEU A 391 2.08 -32.40 -10.00
N ASN A 392 3.03 -31.81 -9.27
CA ASN A 392 3.96 -32.58 -8.43
C ASN A 392 3.25 -33.27 -7.26
N SER A 393 2.31 -32.60 -6.60
CA SER A 393 1.52 -33.16 -5.50
C SER A 393 0.74 -34.41 -5.94
N GLY A 394 0.08 -34.34 -7.10
CA GLY A 394 -0.68 -35.47 -7.65
C GLY A 394 0.17 -36.61 -8.23
N VAL A 395 1.47 -36.39 -8.50
CA VAL A 395 2.41 -37.46 -8.88
C VAL A 395 2.88 -38.25 -7.64
N HIS A 396 3.09 -37.59 -6.50
CA HIS A 396 3.48 -38.28 -5.27
C HIS A 396 2.34 -39.11 -4.64
N GLU A 397 1.08 -38.72 -4.81
CA GLU A 397 -0.07 -39.56 -4.41
C GLU A 397 -0.18 -40.86 -5.24
N LYS A 398 0.35 -40.87 -6.49
CA LYS A 398 0.31 -42.05 -7.38
C LYS A 398 1.26 -43.18 -6.98
N GLU A 399 2.32 -42.92 -6.19
CA GLU A 399 3.22 -43.99 -5.75
C GLU A 399 2.57 -44.92 -4.70
N GLY A 400 1.42 -44.53 -4.12
CA GLY A 400 0.65 -45.36 -3.18
C GLY A 400 -0.63 -45.99 -3.73
N ALA A 401 -1.19 -45.48 -4.83
CA ALA A 401 -2.46 -45.96 -5.38
C ALA A 401 -2.44 -45.95 -6.91
N THR A 402 -2.60 -47.13 -7.51
CA THR A 402 -2.76 -47.34 -8.96
C THR A 402 -3.89 -46.47 -9.51
N GLY A 403 -3.53 -45.45 -10.29
CA GLY A 403 -4.43 -44.71 -11.20
C GLY A 403 -5.76 -44.27 -10.61
N SER A 404 -5.77 -43.25 -9.74
CA SER A 404 -7.03 -42.67 -9.28
C SER A 404 -7.72 -41.88 -10.43
N PRO A 405 -9.04 -42.05 -10.64
CA PRO A 405 -9.82 -41.32 -11.64
C PRO A 405 -9.92 -39.81 -11.37
N GLU A 406 -9.65 -39.36 -10.14
CA GLU A 406 -9.75 -37.97 -9.71
C GLU A 406 -8.65 -37.09 -10.31
N MET A 407 -7.40 -37.57 -10.38
CA MET A 407 -6.31 -36.81 -10.99
C MET A 407 -6.52 -36.58 -12.50
N SER A 408 -7.16 -37.54 -13.19
CA SER A 408 -7.56 -37.36 -14.59
C SER A 408 -8.68 -36.33 -14.75
N SER A 409 -9.50 -36.11 -13.73
CA SER A 409 -10.51 -35.04 -13.71
C SER A 409 -9.83 -33.68 -13.53
N TYR A 410 -8.95 -33.53 -12.54
CA TYR A 410 -8.28 -32.26 -12.27
C TYR A 410 -7.43 -31.76 -13.44
N VAL A 411 -6.67 -32.64 -14.09
CA VAL A 411 -5.88 -32.27 -15.29
C VAL A 411 -6.81 -31.81 -16.43
N ARG A 412 -7.98 -32.45 -16.58
CA ARG A 412 -8.98 -32.04 -17.58
C ARG A 412 -9.59 -30.68 -17.24
N ASP A 413 -9.92 -30.43 -15.98
CA ASP A 413 -10.52 -29.17 -15.53
C ASP A 413 -9.52 -28.02 -15.68
N ILE A 414 -8.25 -28.24 -15.32
CA ILE A 414 -7.15 -27.29 -15.54
C ILE A 414 -6.95 -27.01 -17.03
N ALA A 415 -6.86 -28.04 -17.87
CA ALA A 415 -6.69 -27.88 -19.31
C ALA A 415 -7.87 -27.13 -19.97
N THR A 416 -9.10 -27.43 -19.53
CA THR A 416 -10.31 -26.73 -20.02
C THR A 416 -10.28 -25.25 -19.62
N THR A 417 -9.89 -24.95 -18.39
CA THR A 417 -9.83 -23.58 -17.87
C THR A 417 -8.72 -22.76 -18.52
N ILE A 418 -7.58 -23.39 -18.85
CA ILE A 418 -6.47 -22.75 -19.57
C ILE A 418 -6.89 -22.33 -20.99
N GLY A 419 -7.79 -23.07 -21.64
CA GLY A 419 -8.37 -22.67 -22.92
C GLY A 419 -9.04 -21.29 -22.90
N VAL A 420 -9.48 -20.82 -21.72
CA VAL A 420 -10.13 -19.50 -21.53
C VAL A 420 -9.12 -18.34 -21.58
N LEU A 421 -7.82 -18.62 -21.43
CA LEU A 421 -6.78 -17.59 -21.51
C LEU A 421 -6.58 -17.04 -22.93
N GLY A 422 -7.10 -17.71 -23.96
CA GLY A 422 -7.02 -17.29 -25.37
C GLY A 422 -5.67 -17.61 -26.02
N ASN A 423 -5.43 -17.12 -27.24
CA ASN A 423 -4.21 -17.43 -28.00
C ASN A 423 -3.10 -16.41 -27.73
N GLY A 424 -2.07 -16.78 -26.97
CA GLY A 424 -0.94 -15.90 -26.66
C GLY A 424 0.27 -16.63 -26.06
N GLU A 425 1.40 -15.92 -25.93
CA GLU A 425 2.63 -16.44 -25.34
C GLU A 425 2.44 -17.02 -23.92
N PRO A 426 1.66 -16.39 -23.01
CA PRO A 426 1.34 -16.97 -21.70
C PRO A 426 0.68 -18.36 -21.79
N LEU A 427 -0.27 -18.53 -22.72
CA LEU A 427 -0.92 -19.83 -22.97
C LEU A 427 0.11 -20.86 -23.45
N GLN A 428 1.01 -20.49 -24.36
CA GLN A 428 2.03 -21.40 -24.88
C GLN A 428 2.99 -21.86 -23.78
N VAL A 429 3.40 -20.96 -22.88
CA VAL A 429 4.26 -21.28 -21.74
C VAL A 429 3.56 -22.24 -20.78
N ILE A 430 2.31 -21.96 -20.40
CA ILE A 430 1.54 -22.82 -19.50
C ILE A 430 1.25 -24.19 -20.15
N SER A 431 0.86 -24.21 -21.43
CA SER A 431 0.59 -25.43 -22.18
C SER A 431 1.85 -26.30 -22.34
N LYS A 432 3.01 -25.68 -22.60
CA LYS A 432 4.29 -26.38 -22.64
C LYS A 432 4.62 -27.00 -21.29
N LYS A 433 4.42 -26.26 -20.19
CA LYS A 433 4.62 -26.79 -18.84
C LYS A 433 3.71 -27.98 -18.54
N LEU A 434 2.42 -27.90 -18.90
CA LEU A 434 1.50 -29.04 -18.78
C LEU A 434 1.95 -30.25 -19.58
N LEU A 435 2.45 -30.05 -20.81
CA LEU A 435 2.96 -31.14 -21.65
C LEU A 435 4.22 -31.78 -21.04
N GLU A 436 5.15 -30.99 -20.50
CA GLU A 436 6.34 -31.49 -19.79
C GLU A 436 5.95 -32.46 -18.66
N TYR A 437 4.91 -32.15 -17.89
CA TYR A 437 4.40 -33.01 -16.81
C TYR A 437 3.52 -34.16 -17.30
N GLY A 438 2.72 -33.96 -18.35
CA GLY A 438 1.89 -35.00 -18.96
C GLY A 438 2.70 -36.12 -19.61
N VAL A 439 3.88 -35.79 -20.17
CA VAL A 439 4.83 -36.77 -20.70
C VAL A 439 5.46 -37.62 -19.59
N VAL A 440 5.71 -37.04 -18.41
CA VAL A 440 6.22 -37.77 -17.23
C VAL A 440 5.15 -38.71 -16.65
N ALA A 441 3.87 -38.31 -16.66
CA ALA A 441 2.77 -39.13 -16.14
C ALA A 441 2.30 -40.25 -17.09
N GLY A 442 2.61 -40.15 -18.40
CA GLY A 442 2.25 -41.14 -19.43
C GLY A 442 3.38 -42.09 -19.85
N GLY A 443 4.55 -41.96 -19.22
CA GLY A 443 5.73 -42.79 -19.47
C GLY A 443 5.95 -43.89 -18.44
N HIS A 444 4.92 -44.68 -18.11
CA HIS A 444 5.05 -45.95 -17.38
C HIS A 444 4.03 -46.98 -17.85
#